data_AF-A0A8T5Q841-F1
#
_entry.id   AF-A0A8T5Q841-F1
#
_cell.length_a   1.000
_cell.length_b   1.000
_cell.length_c   1.000
_cell.angle_alpha   90.00
_cell.angle_beta   90.00
_cell.angle_gamma   90.00
#
_symmetry.space_group_name_H-M   'P 1'
#
loop_
_entity.id
_entity.type
_entity.pdbx_description
1 polymer ?
#
loop_
_entity_poly.entity_id
_entity_poly.type
_entity_poly.pdbx_seq_one_letter_code
_entity_poly.pdbx_strand_id
1 'polypeptide(L)' 'MKEELKKECQECGSTNVIYDKEKDELICQDCGAVFAEFTPKKEKRFEEAHKQK' A
#
# COMPACT_ATOMS: atom_id res chain seq x y z
N MET A 1 22.27 7.17 -7.67
CA MET A 1 21.69 5.86 -7.99
C MET A 1 20.19 6.02 -7.82
N LYS A 2 19.42 6.04 -8.92
CA LYS A 2 17.96 6.17 -8.85
C LYS A 2 17.42 4.75 -8.73
N GLU A 3 17.06 4.36 -7.53
CA GLU A 3 16.29 3.14 -7.31
C GLU A 3 14.89 3.43 -7.82
N GLU A 4 14.68 3.15 -9.12
CA GLU A 4 13.36 3.12 -9.71
C GLU A 4 12.68 1.90 -9.10
N LEU A 5 11.97 2.10 -7.99
CA LEU A 5 11.07 1.12 -7.40
C LEU A 5 9.99 0.85 -8.45
N LYS A 6 10.31 -0.03 -9.42
CA LYS A 6 9.36 -0.50 -10.41
C LYS A 6 8.26 -1.17 -9.61
N LYS A 7 7.03 -0.67 -9.77
CA LYS A 7 5.84 -1.37 -9.29
C LYS A 7 5.66 -2.60 -10.17
N GLU A 8 6.49 -3.60 -9.94
CA GLU A 8 6.39 -4.91 -10.55
C GLU A 8 5.63 -5.83 -9.59
N CYS A 9 4.74 -6.65 -10.15
CA CYS A 9 4.07 -7.68 -9.40
C CYS A 9 5.10 -8.73 -9.00
N GLN A 10 5.25 -9.00 -7.71
CA GLN A 10 6.20 -10.01 -7.23
C GLN A 10 5.78 -11.45 -7.56
N GLU A 11 4.51 -11.68 -7.91
CA GLU A 11 3.99 -13.00 -8.25
C GLU A 11 4.36 -13.42 -9.68
N CYS A 12 4.26 -12.51 -10.65
CA CYS A 12 4.48 -12.82 -12.06
C CYS A 12 5.56 -11.98 -12.76
N GLY A 13 6.09 -10.94 -12.11
CA GLY A 13 7.06 -10.01 -12.69
C GLY A 13 6.46 -8.95 -13.61
N SER A 14 5.13 -8.93 -13.80
CA SER A 14 4.48 -7.93 -14.65
C SER A 14 4.44 -6.55 -14.00
N THR A 15 4.75 -5.51 -14.77
CA THR A 15 4.62 -4.10 -14.36
C THR A 15 3.21 -3.53 -14.55
N ASN A 16 2.28 -4.36 -15.02
CA ASN A 16 0.89 -3.98 -15.27
C ASN A 16 0.04 -4.13 -13.99
N VAL A 17 0.27 -3.23 -13.03
CA VAL A 17 -0.43 -3.19 -11.74
C VAL A 17 -1.23 -1.88 -11.61
N ILE A 18 -2.49 -2.00 -11.22
CA ILE A 18 -3.42 -0.88 -11.01
C ILE A 18 -3.68 -0.69 -9.51
N TYR A 19 -3.99 0.52 -9.09
CA TYR A 19 -4.38 0.81 -7.71
C TYR A 19 -5.89 1.04 -7.62
N ASP A 20 -6.55 0.21 -6.84
CA ASP A 20 -7.96 0.32 -6.48
C ASP A 20 -8.12 1.28 -5.29
N LYS A 21 -8.58 2.50 -5.58
CA LYS A 21 -8.79 3.55 -4.58
C LYS A 21 -9.99 3.28 -3.67
N GLU A 22 -10.93 2.43 -4.09
CA GLU A 22 -12.14 2.15 -3.31
C GLU A 22 -11.83 1.21 -2.15
N LYS A 23 -10.91 0.26 -2.39
CA LYS A 23 -10.47 -0.75 -1.41
C LYS A 23 -9.09 -0.51 -0.83
N ASP A 24 -8.34 0.45 -1.39
CA ASP A 24 -6.94 0.73 -1.02
C ASP A 24 -5.99 -0.44 -1.33
N GLU A 25 -6.23 -1.13 -2.45
CA GLU A 25 -5.52 -2.34 -2.84
C GLU A 25 -4.81 -2.17 -4.20
N LEU A 26 -3.63 -2.79 -4.38
CA LEU A 26 -2.98 -2.88 -5.70
C LEU A 26 -3.36 -4.21 -6.35
N ILE A 27 -3.81 -4.17 -7.60
CA ILE A 27 -4.26 -5.34 -8.35
C ILE A 27 -3.39 -5.47 -9.61
N CYS A 28 -2.74 -6.61 -9.79
CA CYS A 28 -2.07 -6.94 -11.04
C CYS A 28 -3.09 -7.35 -12.10
N GLN A 29 -3.10 -6.66 -13.23
CA GLN A 29 -4.00 -6.97 -14.35
C GLN A 29 -3.56 -8.20 -15.16
N ASP A 30 -2.35 -8.70 -14.91
CA ASP A 30 -1.76 -9.77 -15.69
C ASP A 30 -1.96 -11.14 -15.03
N CYS A 31 -1.61 -11.27 -13.74
CA CYS A 31 -1.83 -12.50 -12.98
C CYS A 31 -3.05 -12.47 -12.05
N GLY A 32 -3.64 -11.29 -11.80
CA GLY A 32 -4.75 -11.14 -10.85
C GLY A 32 -4.32 -11.04 -9.39
N ALA A 33 -3.03 -10.93 -9.09
CA ALA A 33 -2.55 -10.78 -7.71
C ALA A 33 -3.04 -9.48 -7.08
N VAL A 34 -3.58 -9.56 -5.86
CA VAL A 34 -4.06 -8.41 -5.08
C VAL A 34 -3.16 -8.24 -3.86
N PHE A 35 -2.56 -7.07 -3.70
CA PHE A 35 -1.70 -6.72 -2.57
C PHE A 35 -2.02 -5.32 -2.07
N ALA A 36 -2.41 -5.20 -0.81
CA ALA A 36 -2.66 -3.90 -0.20
C ALA A 36 -1.33 -3.16 0.00
N GLU A 37 -1.27 -1.86 -0.33
CA GLU A 37 -0.19 -1.04 0.20
C GLU A 37 -0.46 -0.86 1.70
N PHE A 38 0.36 -1.49 2.55
CA PHE A 38 0.43 -1.16 3.97
C PHE A 38 1.10 0.21 4.13
N THR A 39 0.54 1.26 3.56
CA THR A 39 0.74 2.58 4.15
C THR A 39 -0.34 2.69 5.22
N PRO A 40 -0.02 2.58 6.52
CA PRO A 40 -0.97 2.90 7.57
C PRO A 40 -1.35 4.37 7.37
N LYS A 41 -2.43 4.62 6.63
CA LYS A 41 -3.13 5.90 6.64
C LYS A 41 -3.61 6.07 8.06
N LYS A 42 -2.78 6.75 8.85
CA LYS A 42 -3.03 7.24 10.21
C LYS A 42 -2.66 6.24 11.31
N GLU A 43 -1.43 6.35 11.83
CA GLU A 43 -1.31 6.70 13.25
C GLU A 43 -2.01 8.06 13.46
N LYS A 44 -3.34 8.08 13.49
CA LYS A 44 -4.10 9.16 14.12
C LYS A 44 -4.67 8.55 15.38
N ARG A 45 -4.27 9.14 16.52
CA ARG A 45 -4.92 9.00 17.82
C ARG A 45 -4.77 7.63 18.50
N PHE A 46 -3.60 7.38 19.06
CA PHE A 46 -3.54 7.01 20.48
C PHE A 46 -3.07 8.29 21.20
N GLU A 47 -3.97 9.22 21.47
CA GLU A 47 -4.82 9.31 22.65
C GLU A 47 -4.31 10.55 23.42
N GLU A 48 -5.08 11.61 23.26
CA GLU A 48 -4.89 12.87 23.95
C GLU A 48 -5.05 12.65 25.47
N ALA A 49 -4.33 13.45 26.27
CA ALA A 49 -4.49 13.68 27.71
C ALA A 49 -3.70 12.78 28.69
N HIS A 50 -2.38 13.00 28.79
CA HIS A 50 -1.69 12.87 30.08
C HIS A 50 -2.09 14.06 30.99
N LYS A 51 -3.31 14.01 31.53
CA LYS A 51 -3.75 14.87 32.63
C LYS A 51 -3.89 14.04 33.89
N GLN A 52 -2.83 14.03 34.68
CA GLN A 52 -2.90 13.72 36.12
C GLN A 52 -1.81 14.59 36.75
N LYS A 53 -2.19 15.82 37.11
CA LYS A 53 -2.52 16.26 38.48
C LYS A 53 -1.36 16.08 39.44
#